data_AF-A0A1Y3QKW9-F1
#
_entry.id   AF-A0A1Y3QKW9-F1
#
_cell.length_a   1.000
_cell.length_b   1.000
_cell.length_c   1.000
_cell.angle_alpha   90.00
_cell.angle_beta   90.00
_cell.angle_gamma   90.00
#
_symmetry.space_group_name_H-M   'P 1'
#
loop_
_entity.id
_entity.type
_entity.pdbx_description
1 polymer ?
#
loop_
_entity_poly.entity_id
_entity_poly.type
_entity_poly.pdbx_seq_one_letter_code
_entity_poly.pdbx_strand_id
1 'polypeptide(L)'
;MTIDAHIHFDEYDAAERGELLRRAEAAGVRGLVSVSKHLPSCRINEEIARSYPHLVMPAYGYHPEQEPLPEEELEALCRWIAGRGDARFAIGEVGLPSDARVPAPAG
;
A
#
# COMPACT_ATOMS: atom_id res chain seq x y z
N MET A 1 10.07 16.16 13.36
CA MET A 1 9.13 15.02 13.31
C MET A 1 9.00 14.64 11.86
N THR A 2 9.34 13.39 11.53
CA THR A 2 9.38 12.91 10.14
C THR A 2 8.37 11.79 9.96
N ILE A 3 7.67 11.78 8.83
CA ILE A 3 6.80 10.69 8.40
C ILE A 3 7.35 10.20 7.08
N ASP A 4 7.54 8.89 6.95
CA ASP A 4 7.79 8.28 5.66
C ASP A 4 6.46 8.20 4.90
N ALA A 5 6.35 8.96 3.81
CA ALA A 5 5.10 9.07 3.07
C ALA A 5 4.86 7.88 2.13
N HIS A 6 5.86 7.01 1.92
CA HIS A 6 5.77 5.92 0.97
C HIS A 6 6.88 4.88 1.20
N ILE A 7 6.48 3.66 1.61
CA ILE A 7 7.39 2.51 1.69
C ILE A 7 6.61 1.22 1.41
N HIS A 8 7.19 0.27 0.67
CA HIS A 8 6.64 -1.08 0.53
C HIS A 8 7.02 -1.93 1.74
N PHE A 9 6.45 -1.62 2.90
CA PHE A 9 6.86 -2.28 4.15
C PHE A 9 6.45 -3.76 4.23
N ASP A 10 5.44 -4.16 3.44
CA ASP A 10 5.02 -5.53 3.24
C ASP A 10 6.07 -6.42 2.56
N GLU A 11 7.07 -5.84 1.90
CA GLU A 11 8.14 -6.59 1.24
C GLU A 11 9.30 -6.98 2.17
N TYR A 12 9.42 -6.34 3.33
CA TYR A 12 10.41 -6.76 4.33
C TYR A 12 10.00 -8.10 4.97
N ASP A 13 10.99 -8.90 5.36
CA ASP A 13 10.75 -10.17 6.04
C ASP A 13 10.02 -9.94 7.37
N ALA A 14 9.02 -10.79 7.63
CA ALA A 14 8.18 -10.67 8.83
C ALA A 14 9.00 -10.70 10.14
N ALA A 15 10.12 -11.44 10.15
CA ALA A 15 11.04 -11.52 11.29
C ALA A 15 11.81 -10.21 11.55
N GLU A 16 11.97 -9.35 10.54
CA GLU A 16 12.78 -8.13 10.61
C GLU A 16 11.95 -6.87 10.86
N ARG A 17 10.68 -6.87 10.43
CA ARG A 17 9.77 -5.70 10.51
C ARG A 17 9.75 -5.05 11.88
N GLY A 18 9.65 -5.84 12.95
CA GLY A 18 9.62 -5.32 14.32
C GLY A 18 10.87 -4.52 14.68
N GLU A 19 12.06 -5.02 14.32
CA GLU A 19 13.32 -4.31 14.60
C GLU A 19 13.49 -3.07 13.71
N LEU A 20 13.07 -3.14 12.45
CA LEU A 20 13.09 -1.99 11.54
C LEU A 20 12.22 -0.85 12.07
N LEU A 21 11.01 -1.14 12.57
CA LEU A 21 10.14 -0.13 13.17
C LEU A 21 10.76 0.48 14.43
N ARG A 22 11.34 -0.33 15.33
CA ARG A 22 12.04 0.21 16.52
C ARG A 22 13.18 1.14 16.14
N ARG A 23 13.97 0.77 15.13
CA ARG A 23 15.09 1.60 14.64
C ARG A 23 14.58 2.90 14.01
N ALA A 24 13.48 2.84 13.24
CA ALA A 24 12.87 4.02 12.65
C ALA A 24 12.36 4.99 13.74
N GLU A 25 11.68 4.48 14.76
CA GLU A 25 11.24 5.30 15.90
C GLU A 25 12.42 5.92 16.66
N ALA A 26 13.48 5.15 16.92
CA ALA A 26 14.70 5.66 17.56
C ALA A 26 15.40 6.76 16.73
N ALA A 27 15.26 6.71 15.40
CA ALA A 27 15.74 7.74 14.48
C ALA A 27 14.79 8.95 14.36
N GLY A 28 13.65 8.95 15.06
CA GLY A 28 12.69 10.06 15.09
C GLY A 28 11.59 10.01 14.02
N VAL A 29 11.43 8.87 13.32
CA VAL A 29 10.27 8.62 12.45
C VAL A 29 9.04 8.42 13.35
N ARG A 30 7.95 9.11 13.01
CA ARG A 30 6.72 9.11 13.82
C ARG A 30 5.52 8.49 13.10
N GLY A 31 5.72 8.06 11.87
CA GLY A 31 4.72 7.38 11.06
C GLY A 31 5.34 6.94 9.74
N LEU A 32 4.75 5.90 9.15
CA LEU A 32 5.02 5.51 7.77
C LEU A 32 3.71 5.16 7.06
N VAL A 33 3.66 5.40 5.75
CA VAL A 33 2.60 4.92 4.88
C VAL A 33 3.10 3.67 4.16
N SER A 34 2.54 2.52 4.52
CA SER A 34 2.90 1.26 3.86
C SER A 34 1.99 1.04 2.66
N VAL A 35 2.56 1.17 1.46
CA VAL A 35 1.80 1.13 0.20
C VAL A 35 1.68 -0.30 -0.35
N SER A 36 0.51 -0.62 -0.89
CA SER A 36 0.26 -1.92 -1.50
C SER A 36 0.28 -1.88 -3.02
N LYS A 37 0.70 -3.00 -3.60
CA LYS A 37 0.75 -3.20 -5.07
C LYS A 37 -0.26 -4.22 -5.61
N HIS A 38 -0.86 -5.04 -4.76
CA HIS A 38 -1.91 -6.01 -5.13
C HIS A 38 -2.69 -6.50 -3.89
N LEU A 39 -3.76 -7.27 -4.09
CA LEU A 39 -4.61 -7.76 -2.99
C LEU A 39 -3.85 -8.52 -1.87
N PRO A 40 -2.91 -9.44 -2.16
CA PRO A 40 -2.09 -10.04 -1.10
C PRO A 40 -1.28 -9.04 -0.28
N SER A 41 -0.69 -8.02 -0.94
CA SER A 41 0.05 -6.94 -0.29
C SER A 41 -0.87 -6.10 0.60
N CYS A 42 -2.11 -5.84 0.14
CA CYS A 42 -3.12 -5.14 0.96
C CYS A 42 -3.41 -5.87 2.27
N ARG A 43 -3.52 -7.21 2.24
CA ARG A 43 -3.76 -8.02 3.43
C ARG A 43 -2.57 -8.00 4.39
N ILE A 44 -1.36 -8.11 3.87
CA ILE A 44 -0.14 -8.00 4.68
C ILE A 44 -0.07 -6.61 5.35
N ASN A 45 -0.31 -5.54 4.59
CA ASN A 45 -0.31 -4.19 5.14
C ASN A 45 -1.42 -3.94 6.16
N GLU A 46 -2.59 -4.59 6.02
CA GLU A 46 -3.63 -4.59 7.06
C GLU A 46 -3.13 -5.25 8.35
N GLU A 47 -2.49 -6.41 8.28
CA GLU A 47 -1.95 -7.11 9.45
C GLU A 47 -0.85 -6.30 10.15
N ILE A 48 0.04 -5.69 9.38
CA ILE A 48 1.09 -4.80 9.91
C ILE A 48 0.45 -3.59 10.60
N ALA A 49 -0.49 -2.91 9.95
CA ALA A 49 -1.17 -1.75 10.52
C ALA A 49 -1.93 -2.07 11.81
N ARG A 50 -2.55 -3.26 11.89
CA ARG A 50 -3.19 -3.74 13.13
C ARG A 50 -2.20 -4.01 14.25
N SER A 51 -0.99 -4.46 13.90
CA SER A 51 0.08 -4.75 14.85
C SER A 51 0.79 -3.47 15.34
N TYR A 52 0.84 -2.43 14.51
CA TYR A 52 1.52 -1.16 14.78
C TYR A 52 0.64 0.07 14.47
N PRO A 53 -0.56 0.20 15.07
CA PRO A 53 -1.58 1.18 14.66
C PRO A 53 -1.18 2.65 14.91
N HIS A 54 -0.17 2.89 15.74
CA HIS A 54 0.35 4.23 16.02
C HIS A 54 1.44 4.67 15.04
N LEU A 55 2.03 3.74 14.30
CA LEU A 55 3.20 3.99 13.46
C LEU A 55 2.93 3.72 11.98
N VAL A 56 2.09 2.74 11.65
CA VAL A 56 1.85 2.32 10.27
C VAL A 56 0.44 2.70 9.84
N MET A 57 0.35 3.48 8.76
CA MET A 57 -0.89 3.73 8.03
C MET A 57 -0.84 2.94 6.71
N PRO A 58 -1.75 1.99 6.47
CA PRO A 58 -1.73 1.23 5.23
C PRO A 58 -2.35 2.05 4.11
N ALA A 59 -1.83 1.90 2.89
CA ALA A 59 -2.50 2.30 1.67
C ALA A 59 -2.82 1.06 0.83
N TYR A 60 -4.06 0.94 0.36
CA TYR A 60 -4.52 -0.20 -0.41
C TYR A 60 -4.74 0.16 -1.87
N GLY A 61 -4.26 -0.67 -2.78
CA GLY A 61 -4.24 -0.37 -4.20
C GLY A 61 -3.67 -1.50 -5.06
N TYR A 62 -3.63 -1.21 -6.35
CA TYR A 62 -3.01 -2.03 -7.39
C TYR A 62 -2.05 -1.16 -8.18
N HIS A 63 -0.76 -1.53 -8.20
CA HIS A 63 0.30 -0.68 -8.74
C HIS A 63 0.15 -0.52 -10.27
N PRO A 64 0.26 0.70 -10.81
CA PRO A 64 -0.08 0.96 -12.20
C PRO A 64 0.94 0.46 -13.22
N GLU A 65 2.15 0.09 -12.80
CA GLU A 65 3.15 -0.52 -13.70
C GLU A 65 2.94 -2.02 -13.94
N GLN A 66 1.90 -2.60 -13.35
CA GLN A 66 1.49 -3.98 -13.61
C GLN A 66 0.41 -4.02 -14.69
N GLU A 67 0.26 -5.17 -15.34
CA GLU A 67 -0.84 -5.40 -16.28
C GLU A 67 -2.20 -5.16 -15.61
N PRO A 68 -3.17 -4.55 -16.31
CA PRO A 68 -4.51 -4.34 -15.76
C PRO A 68 -5.12 -5.65 -15.25
N LEU A 69 -5.76 -5.57 -14.09
CA LEU A 69 -6.50 -6.69 -13.55
C LEU A 69 -7.69 -7.06 -14.46
N PRO A 70 -8.03 -8.35 -14.57
CA PRO A 70 -9.35 -8.77 -15.02
C PRO A 70 -10.44 -8.13 -14.15
N GLU A 71 -11.62 -7.86 -14.75
CA GLU A 71 -12.74 -7.19 -14.06
C GLU A 71 -13.10 -7.87 -12.72
N GLU A 72 -13.15 -9.20 -12.69
CA GLU A 72 -13.49 -9.97 -11.49
C GLU A 72 -12.48 -9.76 -10.34
N GLU A 73 -11.19 -9.62 -10.67
CA GLU A 73 -10.13 -9.38 -9.70
C GLU A 73 -10.12 -7.93 -9.21
N LEU A 74 -10.40 -6.98 -10.10
CA LEU A 74 -10.58 -5.58 -9.76
C LEU A 74 -11.77 -5.40 -8.82
N GLU A 75 -12.92 -6.00 -9.14
CA GLU A 75 -14.10 -6.03 -8.27
C GLU A 75 -13.78 -6.66 -6.92
N ALA A 76 -13.03 -7.76 -6.90
CA ALA A 76 -12.63 -8.42 -5.66
C ALA A 76 -11.76 -7.50 -4.79
N LEU A 77 -10.81 -6.77 -5.38
CA LEU A 77 -9.98 -5.79 -4.68
C LEU A 77 -10.84 -4.63 -4.15
N CYS A 78 -11.70 -4.04 -4.98
CA CYS A 78 -12.57 -2.93 -4.59
C CYS A 78 -13.55 -3.34 -3.49
N ARG A 79 -14.18 -4.52 -3.60
CA ARG A 79 -15.07 -5.10 -2.58
C ARG A 79 -14.31 -5.40 -1.30
N TRP A 80 -13.06 -5.85 -1.42
CA TRP A 80 -12.16 -5.97 -0.28
C TRP A 80 -12.00 -4.57 0.34
N ILE A 81 -11.40 -3.59 -0.32
CA ILE A 81 -11.17 -2.25 0.26
C ILE A 81 -12.45 -1.63 0.88
N ALA A 82 -13.59 -1.70 0.19
CA ALA A 82 -14.86 -1.16 0.70
C ALA A 82 -15.34 -1.83 2.00
N GLY A 83 -15.05 -3.12 2.18
CA GLY A 83 -15.41 -3.86 3.39
C GLY A 83 -14.58 -3.49 4.64
N ARG A 84 -13.65 -2.53 4.56
CA ARG A 84 -12.88 -2.02 5.71
C ARG A 84 -13.63 -0.92 6.49
N GLY A 85 -14.74 -0.38 5.96
CA GLY A 85 -15.58 0.58 6.67
C GLY A 85 -14.80 1.81 7.14
N ASP A 86 -14.97 2.21 8.41
CA ASP A 86 -14.32 3.38 9.01
C ASP A 86 -12.86 3.13 9.44
N ALA A 87 -12.25 2.02 9.01
CA ALA A 87 -10.84 1.78 9.30
C ALA A 87 -9.95 2.89 8.72
N ARG A 88 -8.88 3.22 9.43
CA ARG A 88 -7.91 4.23 8.98
C ARG A 88 -6.96 3.64 7.94
N PHE A 89 -7.17 3.98 6.67
CA PHE A 89 -6.29 3.64 5.55
C PHE A 89 -6.33 4.72 4.46
N ALA A 90 -5.39 4.66 3.53
CA ALA A 90 -5.39 5.46 2.31
C ALA A 90 -5.64 4.57 1.07
N ILE A 91 -5.95 5.17 -0.07
CA ILE A 91 -5.95 4.48 -1.36
C ILE A 91 -4.60 4.72 -2.03
N GLY A 92 -3.90 3.63 -2.37
CA GLY A 92 -2.57 3.66 -2.96
C GLY A 92 -1.84 2.31 -2.81
N GLU A 93 -0.83 2.02 -3.60
CA GLU A 93 -0.37 2.81 -4.73
C GLU A 93 -1.27 2.54 -5.95
N VAL A 94 -1.74 3.62 -6.58
CA VAL A 94 -2.57 3.60 -7.79
C VAL A 94 -2.17 4.79 -8.65
N GLY A 95 -2.35 4.69 -9.96
CA GLY A 95 -1.98 5.78 -10.88
C GLY A 95 -2.03 5.36 -12.33
N LEU A 96 -1.15 5.96 -13.14
CA LEU A 96 -0.94 5.60 -14.54
C LEU A 96 0.49 5.08 -14.71
N PRO A 97 0.72 4.09 -15.60
CA PRO A 97 2.07 3.63 -15.89
C PRO A 97 2.92 4.79 -16.42
N SER A 98 4.19 4.84 -15.99
CA SER A 98 5.16 5.85 -16.39
C SER A 98 5.44 5.85 -17.90
N ASP A 99 5.40 4.67 -18.53
CA ASP A 99 5.66 4.45 -19.96
C ASP A 99 4.39 4.36 -20.83
N ALA A 100 3.21 4.72 -20.30
CA ALA A 100 1.97 4.72 -21.07
C ALA A 100 2.03 5.77 -22.20
N ARG A 101 2.58 5.37 -23.36
CA ARG A 101 2.30 5.99 -24.65
C ARG A 101 0.79 6.01 -24.80
N VAL A 102 0.18 7.16 -24.51
CA VAL A 102 -1.21 7.43 -24.89
C VAL A 102 -1.27 7.22 -26.41
N PRO A 103 -2.01 6.23 -26.93
CA PRO A 103 -2.21 6.14 -28.36
C PRO A 103 -2.87 7.46 -28.77
N ALA A 104 -2.24 8.19 -29.71
CA ALA A 104 -2.85 9.38 -30.27
C ALA A 104 -4.26 9.01 -30.77
N PRO A 105 -5.29 9.85 -30.51
CA PRO A 105 -6.63 9.56 -30.99
C PRO A 105 -6.58 9.35 -32.51
N ALA A 106 -7.16 8.24 -32.98
CA ALA A 106 -7.33 7.99 -34.40
C ALA A 106 -8.25 9.10 -34.94
N GLY A 107 -7.69 9.96 -35.79
CA GLY A 107 -8.44 10.98 -36.54
C GLY A 107 -9.24 10.39 -37.68
#